data_AF-A0A2X0KKJ3-F1
#
_entry.id   AF-A0A2X0KKJ3-F1
#
_cell.length_a   1.000
_cell.length_b   1.000
_cell.length_c   1.000
_cell.angle_alpha   90.00
_cell.angle_beta   90.00
_cell.angle_gamma   90.00
#
_symmetry.space_group_name_H-M   'P 1'
#
loop_
_entity.id
_entity.type
_entity.pdbx_description
1 polymer ?
#
loop_
_entity_poly.entity_id
_entity_poly.type
_entity_poly.pdbx_seq_one_letter_code
_entity_poly.pdbx_strand_id
1 'polypeptide(L)'
;MKPAIRPILLLALGSFVTYSWATSIPQQQHPFVPPTAGDSHSQGPAMTIPKTNPFLSSSTNAVSSTTMALADLLTQSRRTSIFYDYCRDVPSVSALLNAPPSPSKETLPTLLVPLNSAIIAMAHKPHQTQPKTDSRSPQLRTERQLEDESNAYLSRWVRAHVIQAEVQIGPEGWQDKTYETLDHSSVQFALRKDETTNEERVVIIPGQIEVVGMSQASNGMIYYIDGTLNVGSV
;
A
#
# COMPACT_ATOMS: atom_id res chain seq x y z
N MET A 1 48.18 -41.15 8.39
CA MET A 1 47.99 -41.46 9.83
C MET A 1 46.87 -40.57 10.35
N LYS A 2 45.74 -41.14 10.74
CA LYS A 2 44.55 -40.46 11.30
C LYS A 2 44.49 -40.75 12.81
N PRO A 3 44.07 -39.78 13.64
CA PRO A 3 43.34 -40.06 14.88
C PRO A 3 41.94 -39.41 14.79
N ALA A 4 40.84 -40.17 14.74
CA ALA A 4 40.18 -40.93 15.81
C ALA A 4 39.37 -40.02 16.77
N ILE A 5 38.05 -40.06 16.54
CA ILE A 5 36.94 -39.41 17.25
C ILE A 5 36.66 -40.11 18.59
N ARG A 6 36.33 -39.35 19.65
CA ARG A 6 35.32 -39.76 20.66
C ARG A 6 34.55 -38.54 21.21
N PRO A 7 33.21 -38.60 21.27
CA PRO A 7 32.36 -37.56 21.84
C PRO A 7 32.12 -37.80 23.34
N ILE A 8 32.07 -36.72 24.13
CA ILE A 8 31.60 -36.76 25.53
C ILE A 8 30.16 -36.24 25.55
N LEU A 9 29.27 -37.14 25.95
CA LEU A 9 27.87 -36.93 26.26
C LEU A 9 27.77 -36.37 27.69
N LEU A 10 27.18 -35.19 27.88
CA LEU A 10 26.79 -34.69 29.20
C LEU A 10 25.28 -34.42 29.19
N LEU A 11 24.57 -35.32 29.86
CA LEU A 11 23.16 -35.26 30.23
C LEU A 11 22.98 -34.13 31.26
N ALA A 12 22.15 -33.13 30.92
CA ALA A 12 21.59 -32.21 31.90
C ALA A 12 20.06 -32.27 31.82
N LEU A 13 19.49 -32.93 32.83
CA LEU A 13 18.08 -32.90 33.18
C LEU A 13 17.73 -31.49 33.67
N GLY A 14 16.73 -30.87 33.07
CA GLY A 14 16.22 -29.55 33.46
C GLY A 14 14.71 -29.50 33.28
N SER A 15 14.01 -29.49 34.40
CA SER A 15 12.58 -29.59 34.64
C SER A 15 11.66 -28.75 33.73
N PHE A 16 10.60 -29.38 33.23
CA PHE A 16 9.43 -28.70 32.68
C PHE A 16 8.60 -28.11 33.83
N VAL A 17 8.40 -26.80 33.81
CA VAL A 17 7.35 -26.13 34.60
C VAL A 17 6.33 -25.59 33.61
N THR A 18 5.22 -26.31 33.46
CA THR A 18 4.07 -25.87 32.68
C THR A 18 3.17 -25.01 33.56
N TYR A 19 3.21 -23.69 33.39
CA TYR A 19 2.21 -22.80 33.97
C TYR A 19 0.96 -22.81 33.09
N SER A 20 -0.05 -23.56 33.53
CA SER A 20 -1.39 -23.55 32.97
C SER A 20 -2.19 -22.44 33.65
N TRP A 21 -2.39 -21.31 32.96
CA TRP A 21 -3.29 -20.24 33.39
C TRP A 21 -4.63 -20.47 32.70
N ALA A 22 -5.48 -21.24 33.37
CA ALA A 22 -6.89 -21.34 33.03
C ALA A 22 -7.62 -20.12 33.63
N THR A 23 -7.97 -19.14 32.80
CA THR A 23 -8.93 -18.11 33.18
C THR A 23 -10.32 -18.56 32.75
N SER A 24 -11.07 -19.07 33.71
CA SER A 24 -12.50 -19.35 33.62
C SER A 24 -13.27 -18.03 33.41
N ILE A 25 -13.83 -17.84 32.22
CA ILE A 25 -14.79 -16.76 31.95
C ILE A 25 -16.18 -17.22 32.44
N PRO A 26 -16.84 -16.47 33.35
CA PRO A 26 -18.20 -16.80 33.77
C PRO A 26 -19.18 -16.54 32.62
N GLN A 27 -19.86 -17.61 32.20
CA GLN A 27 -20.95 -17.57 31.24
C GLN A 27 -22.19 -16.94 31.91
N GLN A 28 -22.48 -15.66 31.62
CA GLN A 28 -23.79 -15.09 31.93
C GLN A 28 -24.81 -15.62 30.91
N GLN A 29 -25.65 -16.54 31.36
CA GLN A 29 -26.82 -17.01 30.63
C GLN A 29 -27.94 -15.95 30.76
N HIS A 30 -28.29 -15.31 29.64
CA HIS A 30 -29.57 -14.62 29.50
C HIS A 30 -30.62 -15.62 28.99
N PRO A 31 -31.83 -15.67 29.57
CA PRO A 31 -32.89 -16.53 29.09
C PRO A 31 -33.40 -16.04 27.72
N PHE A 32 -33.31 -16.91 26.72
CA PHE A 32 -33.98 -16.75 25.42
C PHE A 32 -35.49 -16.93 25.59
N VAL A 33 -36.26 -15.90 25.23
CA VAL A 33 -37.70 -16.01 24.97
C VAL A 33 -37.87 -16.03 23.44
N PRO A 34 -38.49 -17.06 22.84
CA PRO A 34 -38.81 -17.04 21.42
C PRO A 34 -40.15 -16.33 21.18
N PRO A 35 -40.24 -15.31 20.31
CA PRO A 35 -41.51 -14.86 19.78
C PRO A 35 -41.80 -15.56 18.45
N THR A 36 -42.78 -16.45 18.52
CA THR A 36 -43.97 -16.56 17.65
C THR A 36 -43.81 -16.40 16.14
N ALA A 37 -44.20 -17.45 15.42
CA ALA A 37 -44.46 -17.46 13.98
C ALA A 37 -45.55 -16.43 13.60
N GLY A 38 -45.21 -15.57 12.62
CA GLY A 38 -46.13 -14.65 11.96
C GLY A 38 -45.52 -14.18 10.65
N ASP A 39 -46.20 -14.50 9.55
CA ASP A 39 -45.89 -14.15 8.17
C ASP A 39 -45.60 -12.66 7.95
N SER A 40 -44.70 -12.34 7.01
CA SER A 40 -44.97 -11.46 5.85
C SER A 40 -43.70 -11.07 5.08
N HIS A 41 -43.82 -11.12 3.76
CA HIS A 41 -42.87 -10.70 2.72
C HIS A 41 -42.14 -9.38 3.00
N SER A 42 -40.80 -9.38 2.86
CA SER A 42 -40.06 -8.24 2.31
C SER A 42 -38.76 -8.71 1.68
N GLN A 43 -38.75 -8.77 0.34
CA GLN A 43 -37.53 -8.83 -0.45
C GLN A 43 -36.75 -7.53 -0.24
N GLY A 44 -35.66 -7.60 0.53
CA GLY A 44 -34.62 -6.58 0.44
C GLY A 44 -33.87 -6.78 -0.89
N PRO A 45 -33.50 -5.71 -1.61
CA PRO A 45 -32.71 -5.87 -2.83
C PRO A 45 -31.36 -6.46 -2.44
N ALA A 46 -31.10 -7.67 -2.91
CA ALA A 46 -29.76 -8.26 -2.91
C ALA A 46 -28.85 -7.31 -3.69
N MET A 47 -27.98 -6.58 -2.99
CA MET A 47 -26.85 -5.90 -3.63
C MET A 47 -25.91 -6.98 -4.17
N THR A 48 -26.13 -7.39 -5.41
CA THR A 48 -25.10 -8.06 -6.21
C THR A 48 -23.97 -7.06 -6.40
N ILE A 49 -22.86 -7.29 -5.71
CA ILE A 49 -21.60 -6.57 -5.98
C ILE A 49 -21.25 -6.87 -7.46
N PRO A 50 -21.12 -5.86 -8.33
CA PRO A 50 -20.73 -6.10 -9.72
C PRO A 50 -19.37 -6.77 -9.74
N LYS A 51 -19.28 -7.91 -10.45
CA LYS A 51 -18.06 -8.70 -10.65
C LYS A 51 -17.14 -8.08 -11.73
N THR A 52 -17.33 -6.80 -12.05
CA THR A 52 -16.64 -6.09 -13.12
C THR A 52 -15.69 -5.06 -12.53
N ASN A 53 -14.55 -4.89 -13.18
CA ASN A 53 -13.54 -3.94 -12.75
C ASN A 53 -14.15 -2.51 -12.74
N PRO A 54 -14.19 -1.80 -11.58
CA PRO A 54 -14.83 -0.50 -11.47
C PRO A 54 -14.20 0.56 -12.39
N PHE A 55 -12.95 0.35 -12.82
CA PHE A 55 -12.25 1.23 -13.76
C PHE A 55 -12.75 1.15 -15.21
N LEU A 56 -13.39 0.04 -15.59
CA LEU A 56 -13.79 -0.25 -16.98
C LEU A 56 -15.30 -0.10 -17.20
N SER A 57 -16.06 0.27 -16.16
CA SER A 57 -17.52 0.36 -16.20
C SER A 57 -17.95 1.81 -16.45
N SER A 58 -18.63 2.09 -17.56
CA SER A 58 -18.99 3.45 -18.03
C SER A 58 -20.10 4.16 -17.26
N SER A 59 -20.34 3.83 -15.98
CA SER A 59 -21.42 4.44 -15.19
C SER A 59 -20.87 5.60 -14.36
N THR A 60 -20.81 6.78 -14.96
CA THR A 60 -20.54 8.06 -14.30
C THR A 60 -21.76 8.50 -13.48
N ASN A 61 -21.91 7.99 -12.26
CA ASN A 61 -22.71 8.66 -11.24
C ASN A 61 -21.85 9.74 -10.58
N ALA A 62 -21.76 10.90 -11.23
CA ALA A 62 -21.17 12.10 -10.64
C ALA A 62 -22.11 12.65 -9.56
N VAL A 63 -22.02 12.09 -8.35
CA VAL A 63 -22.59 12.71 -7.15
C VAL A 63 -21.71 13.92 -6.83
N SER A 64 -22.29 15.11 -7.00
CA SER A 64 -21.79 16.37 -6.46
C SER A 64 -21.54 16.21 -4.96
N SER A 65 -20.31 15.86 -4.62
CA SER A 65 -19.78 15.78 -3.26
C SER A 65 -18.60 16.73 -3.22
N THR A 66 -18.51 17.54 -2.16
CA THR A 66 -17.35 18.39 -1.89
C THR A 66 -16.11 17.50 -1.87
N THR A 67 -15.36 17.46 -2.97
CA THR A 67 -14.18 16.60 -3.10
C THR A 67 -13.12 17.05 -2.11
N MET A 68 -12.85 16.21 -1.12
CA MET A 68 -11.79 16.42 -0.13
C MET A 68 -10.42 16.56 -0.80
N ALA A 69 -9.47 17.25 -0.15
CA ALA A 69 -8.10 17.34 -0.64
C ALA A 69 -7.36 16.00 -0.47
N LEU A 70 -6.24 15.83 -1.17
CA LEU A 70 -5.37 14.65 -1.08
C LEU A 70 -4.96 14.38 0.38
N ALA A 71 -4.55 15.41 1.11
CA ALA A 71 -4.16 15.29 2.52
C ALA A 71 -5.32 14.78 3.40
N ASP A 72 -6.53 15.26 3.17
CA ASP A 72 -7.72 14.87 3.95
C ASP A 72 -8.10 13.40 3.69
N LEU A 73 -8.10 12.99 2.42
CA LEU A 73 -8.36 11.60 2.02
C LEU A 73 -7.35 10.64 2.64
N LEU A 74 -6.06 10.98 2.58
CA LEU A 74 -5.00 10.16 3.15
C LEU A 74 -5.04 10.10 4.68
N THR A 75 -5.44 11.20 5.34
CA THR A 75 -5.60 11.25 6.80
C THR A 75 -6.72 10.32 7.28
N GLN A 76 -7.82 10.19 6.52
CA GLN A 76 -8.94 9.33 6.88
C GLN A 76 -8.70 7.85 6.54
N SER A 77 -7.79 7.57 5.61
CA SER A 77 -7.52 6.22 5.13
C SER A 77 -6.56 5.44 6.05
N ARG A 78 -7.13 4.64 6.95
CA ARG A 78 -6.35 3.73 7.82
C ARG A 78 -5.50 2.71 7.06
N ARG A 79 -5.87 2.36 5.83
CA ARG A 79 -5.17 1.34 5.03
C ARG A 79 -3.91 1.88 4.35
N THR A 80 -3.70 3.19 4.35
CA THR A 80 -2.58 3.87 3.67
C THR A 80 -1.84 4.83 4.60
N SER A 81 -2.06 4.70 5.91
CA SER A 81 -1.52 5.61 6.93
C SER A 81 0.01 5.63 6.94
N ILE A 82 0.66 4.49 6.73
CA ILE A 82 2.14 4.39 6.73
C ILE A 82 2.72 5.23 5.59
N PHE A 83 2.12 5.16 4.39
CA PHE A 83 2.56 5.97 3.26
C PHE A 83 2.37 7.46 3.53
N TYR A 84 1.23 7.83 4.11
CA TYR A 84 0.92 9.23 4.43
C TYR A 84 1.92 9.82 5.43
N ASP A 85 2.33 9.05 6.45
CA ASP A 85 3.35 9.46 7.40
C ASP A 85 4.67 9.81 6.67
N TYR A 86 5.12 8.96 5.74
CA TYR A 86 6.32 9.24 4.93
C TYR A 86 6.17 10.46 4.02
N CYS A 87 4.99 10.67 3.43
CA CYS A 87 4.76 11.83 2.57
C CYS A 87 4.91 13.15 3.32
N ARG A 88 4.53 13.20 4.60
CA ARG A 88 4.64 14.40 5.43
C ARG A 88 6.10 14.80 5.69
N ASP A 89 6.99 13.83 5.74
CA ASP A 89 8.42 14.04 5.98
C ASP A 89 9.19 14.46 4.71
N VAL A 90 8.54 14.42 3.54
CA VAL A 90 9.13 14.80 2.25
C VAL A 90 8.55 16.14 1.78
N PRO A 91 9.28 17.27 1.92
CA PRO A 91 8.72 18.60 1.70
C PRO A 91 8.08 18.81 0.32
N SER A 92 8.68 18.27 -0.75
CA SER A 92 8.13 18.38 -2.11
C SER A 92 6.77 17.69 -2.26
N VAL A 93 6.53 16.61 -1.54
CA VAL A 93 5.28 15.84 -1.61
C VAL A 93 4.27 16.39 -0.63
N SER A 94 4.70 16.75 0.59
CA SER A 94 3.86 17.43 1.57
C SER A 94 3.25 18.73 1.04
N ALA A 95 4.03 19.54 0.31
CA ALA A 95 3.52 20.75 -0.35
C ALA A 95 2.42 20.44 -1.38
N LEU A 96 2.59 19.37 -2.16
CA LEU A 96 1.64 18.92 -3.18
C LEU A 96 0.33 18.40 -2.54
N LEU A 97 0.43 17.66 -1.45
CA LEU A 97 -0.75 17.15 -0.71
C LEU A 97 -1.65 18.26 -0.18
N ASN A 98 -1.05 19.38 0.24
CA ASN A 98 -1.72 20.53 0.83
C ASN A 98 -1.97 21.67 -0.16
N ALA A 99 -1.62 21.50 -1.43
CA ALA A 99 -1.82 22.54 -2.44
C ALA A 99 -3.32 22.87 -2.56
N PRO A 100 -3.68 24.16 -2.65
CA PRO A 100 -5.07 24.55 -2.83
C PRO A 100 -5.61 23.97 -4.14
N PRO A 101 -6.93 23.71 -4.24
CA PRO A 101 -7.55 23.32 -5.50
C PRO A 101 -7.22 24.37 -6.57
N SER A 102 -6.55 23.99 -7.66
CA SER A 102 -6.19 24.93 -8.73
C SER A 102 -7.40 25.09 -9.66
N PRO A 103 -7.99 26.30 -9.79
CA PRO A 103 -9.05 26.56 -10.77
C PRO A 103 -8.51 26.70 -12.20
N SER A 104 -7.19 26.86 -12.33
CA SER A 104 -6.46 26.88 -13.59
C SER A 104 -6.09 25.48 -14.05
N LYS A 105 -5.91 25.33 -15.36
CA LYS A 105 -5.55 24.09 -16.09
C LYS A 105 -4.14 23.55 -15.77
N GLU A 106 -3.64 23.76 -14.55
CA GLU A 106 -2.42 23.13 -14.05
C GLU A 106 -2.66 21.63 -13.90
N THR A 107 -1.71 20.84 -14.35
CA THR A 107 -1.85 19.39 -14.38
C THR A 107 -1.97 18.85 -12.96
N LEU A 108 -3.12 18.23 -12.66
CA LEU A 108 -3.37 17.63 -11.35
C LEU A 108 -2.44 16.44 -11.12
N PRO A 109 -1.79 16.31 -9.96
CA PRO A 109 -0.89 15.21 -9.69
C PRO A 109 -1.66 13.90 -9.44
N THR A 110 -1.02 12.79 -9.75
CA THR A 110 -1.54 11.45 -9.46
C THR A 110 -0.63 10.75 -8.45
N LEU A 111 -1.21 10.27 -7.35
CA LEU A 111 -0.52 9.53 -6.31
C LEU A 111 -0.77 8.04 -6.46
N LEU A 112 0.31 7.28 -6.44
CA LEU A 112 0.31 5.82 -6.42
C LEU A 112 0.50 5.39 -4.97
N VAL A 113 -0.61 5.19 -4.25
CA VAL A 113 -0.59 5.04 -2.80
C VAL A 113 -0.53 3.56 -2.42
N PRO A 114 0.62 3.06 -1.95
CA PRO A 114 0.74 1.69 -1.50
C PRO A 114 -0.11 1.43 -0.26
N LEU A 115 -0.74 0.26 -0.23
CA LEU A 115 -1.39 -0.24 0.97
C LEU A 115 -0.35 -0.49 2.08
N ASN A 116 -0.78 -0.35 3.33
CA ASN A 116 0.03 -0.69 4.49
C ASN A 116 0.55 -2.13 4.41
N SER A 117 -0.27 -3.06 3.90
CA SER A 117 0.13 -4.46 3.65
C SER A 117 1.33 -4.55 2.71
N ALA A 118 1.32 -3.78 1.61
CA ALA A 118 2.40 -3.75 0.64
C ALA A 118 3.71 -3.21 1.26
N ILE A 119 3.64 -2.12 2.04
CA ILE A 119 4.83 -1.57 2.73
C ILE A 119 5.35 -2.57 3.78
N ILE A 120 4.45 -3.23 4.51
CA ILE A 120 4.82 -4.26 5.51
C ILE A 120 5.44 -5.48 4.84
N ALA A 121 5.04 -5.84 3.62
CA ALA A 121 5.61 -6.94 2.86
C ALA A 121 7.02 -6.65 2.29
N MET A 122 7.43 -5.37 2.22
CA MET A 122 8.78 -5.02 1.76
C MET A 122 9.86 -5.66 2.63
N ALA A 123 10.87 -6.26 1.98
CA ALA A 123 12.04 -6.86 2.65
C ALA A 123 12.82 -5.85 3.51
N HIS A 124 12.93 -4.61 3.01
CA HIS A 124 13.53 -3.49 3.73
C HIS A 124 12.57 -2.32 3.72
N LYS A 125 12.41 -1.65 4.86
CA LYS A 125 11.49 -0.50 4.96
C LYS A 125 12.10 0.75 4.34
N PRO A 126 11.27 1.69 3.86
CA PRO A 126 11.77 2.90 3.21
C PRO A 126 12.62 3.80 4.10
N HIS A 127 12.48 3.71 5.42
CA HIS A 127 13.27 4.45 6.40
C HIS A 127 14.49 3.66 6.93
N GLN A 128 14.77 2.50 6.34
CA GLN A 128 15.96 1.71 6.67
C GLN A 128 17.00 1.94 5.58
N THR A 129 18.26 2.18 5.98
CA THR A 129 19.37 2.27 5.03
C THR A 129 19.46 0.98 4.23
N GLN A 130 19.35 1.07 2.89
CA GLN A 130 19.57 -0.10 2.05
C GLN A 130 21.06 -0.52 2.14
N PRO A 131 21.35 -1.83 2.22
CA PRO A 131 22.72 -2.30 2.09
C PRO A 131 23.23 -1.88 0.70
N LYS A 132 24.22 -0.99 0.63
CA LYS A 132 24.92 -0.76 -0.65
C LYS A 132 25.62 -2.08 -1.02
N THR A 133 25.34 -2.60 -2.22
CA THR A 133 25.91 -3.86 -2.75
C THR A 133 27.44 -3.78 -2.93
N ASP A 134 28.05 -2.60 -2.77
CA ASP A 134 29.49 -2.39 -2.80
C ASP A 134 30.17 -2.93 -1.53
N SER A 135 30.23 -4.26 -1.48
CA SER A 135 31.03 -5.08 -0.58
C SER A 135 32.55 -4.90 -0.74
N ARG A 136 33.00 -4.03 -1.66
CA ARG A 136 34.42 -3.85 -1.99
C ARG A 136 35.18 -2.97 -1.01
N SER A 137 34.47 -2.16 -0.23
CA SER A 137 35.07 -1.30 0.81
C SER A 137 34.04 -1.03 1.91
N PRO A 138 34.08 -1.71 3.08
CA PRO A 138 33.27 -1.30 4.22
C PRO A 138 33.80 0.05 4.71
N GLN A 139 33.30 1.14 4.13
CA GLN A 139 33.50 2.46 4.67
C GLN A 139 32.77 2.52 6.01
N LEU A 140 33.53 2.82 7.08
CA LEU A 140 32.96 3.13 8.39
C LEU A 140 32.09 4.39 8.22
N ARG A 141 30.78 4.20 8.25
CA ARG A 141 29.82 5.30 8.23
C ARG A 141 29.57 5.78 9.64
N THR A 142 29.44 7.08 9.82
CA THR A 142 28.94 7.65 11.07
C THR A 142 27.43 7.47 11.16
N GLU A 143 26.87 7.56 12.37
CA GLU A 143 25.42 7.53 12.60
C GLU A 143 24.69 8.59 11.76
N ARG A 144 25.19 9.83 11.77
CA ARG A 144 24.65 10.92 10.94
C ARG A 144 24.63 10.57 9.45
N GLN A 145 25.70 9.96 8.92
CA GLN A 145 25.74 9.56 7.52
C GLN A 145 24.70 8.49 7.19
N LEU A 146 24.45 7.55 8.11
CA LEU A 146 23.43 6.52 7.93
C LEU A 146 22.02 7.13 7.93
N GLU A 147 21.78 8.09 8.82
CA GLU A 147 20.52 8.86 8.88
C GLU A 147 20.31 9.65 7.59
N ASP A 148 21.32 10.39 7.12
CA ASP A 148 21.26 11.17 5.88
C ASP A 148 21.00 10.27 4.66
N GLU A 149 21.69 9.13 4.57
CA GLU A 149 21.47 8.14 3.49
C GLU A 149 20.05 7.54 3.55
N SER A 150 19.56 7.24 4.75
CA SER A 150 18.21 6.72 4.95
C SER A 150 17.14 7.74 4.55
N ASN A 151 17.29 8.99 4.98
CA ASN A 151 16.38 10.09 4.65
C ASN A 151 16.38 10.40 3.15
N ALA A 152 17.56 10.36 2.51
CA ALA A 152 17.67 10.53 1.06
C ALA A 152 16.94 9.40 0.32
N TYR A 153 17.10 8.15 0.75
CA TYR A 153 16.41 7.01 0.18
C TYR A 153 14.89 7.10 0.39
N LEU A 154 14.43 7.43 1.60
CA LEU A 154 13.01 7.61 1.92
C LEU A 154 12.38 8.67 1.02
N SER A 155 13.01 9.85 0.92
CA SER A 155 12.57 10.95 0.07
C SER A 155 12.40 10.50 -1.38
N ARG A 156 13.40 9.79 -1.89
CA ARG A 156 13.39 9.23 -3.24
C ARG A 156 12.28 8.22 -3.45
N TRP A 157 12.12 7.29 -2.51
CA TRP A 157 11.09 6.26 -2.55
C TRP A 157 9.68 6.85 -2.55
N VAL A 158 9.40 7.87 -1.73
CA VAL A 158 8.11 8.56 -1.74
C VAL A 158 7.87 9.26 -3.08
N ARG A 159 8.89 9.95 -3.62
CA ARG A 159 8.78 10.66 -4.90
C ARG A 159 8.51 9.73 -6.09
N ALA A 160 9.03 8.51 -6.05
CA ALA A 160 8.72 7.51 -7.08
C ALA A 160 7.22 7.17 -7.15
N HIS A 161 6.46 7.40 -6.07
CA HIS A 161 5.03 7.13 -6.01
C HIS A 161 4.15 8.33 -6.41
N VAL A 162 4.73 9.39 -6.97
CA VAL A 162 3.99 10.60 -7.37
C VAL A 162 4.27 10.90 -8.83
N ILE A 163 3.21 10.99 -9.63
CA ILE A 163 3.25 11.37 -11.04
C ILE A 163 2.84 12.84 -11.16
N GLN A 164 3.64 13.65 -11.85
CA GLN A 164 3.35 15.08 -12.12
C GLN A 164 2.37 15.28 -13.29
N ALA A 165 1.40 14.38 -13.40
CA ALA A 165 0.41 14.40 -14.45
C ALA A 165 -0.89 13.77 -13.99
N GLU A 166 -1.99 14.20 -14.60
CA GLU A 166 -3.29 13.60 -14.36
C GLU A 166 -3.37 12.29 -15.16
N VAL A 167 -3.52 11.18 -14.46
CA VAL A 167 -3.70 9.85 -15.05
C VAL A 167 -5.18 9.49 -14.96
N GLN A 168 -5.86 9.46 -16.09
CA GLN A 168 -7.23 8.98 -16.20
C GLN A 168 -7.22 7.57 -16.80
N ILE A 169 -7.54 6.58 -15.97
CA ILE A 169 -7.78 5.20 -16.40
C ILE A 169 -9.26 5.11 -16.77
N GLY A 170 -9.54 4.85 -18.05
CA GLY A 170 -10.89 4.82 -18.60
C GLY A 170 -11.01 3.78 -19.73
N PRO A 171 -11.99 3.91 -20.63
CA PRO A 171 -12.17 2.93 -21.70
C PRO A 171 -11.03 2.93 -22.73
N GLU A 172 -10.36 4.07 -22.96
CA GLU A 172 -9.35 4.21 -24.01
C GLU A 172 -8.27 5.25 -23.65
N GLY A 173 -7.13 5.20 -24.37
CA GLY A 173 -6.14 6.30 -24.38
C GLY A 173 -5.16 6.37 -23.21
N TRP A 174 -5.05 5.33 -22.36
CA TRP A 174 -4.13 5.30 -21.21
C TRP A 174 -3.04 4.22 -21.29
N GLN A 175 -3.25 3.12 -22.00
CA GLN A 175 -2.37 1.94 -21.97
C GLN A 175 -0.99 2.17 -22.62
N ASP A 176 -0.90 3.05 -23.62
CA ASP A 176 0.36 3.34 -24.32
C ASP A 176 1.12 4.55 -23.75
N LYS A 177 0.64 5.11 -22.62
CA LYS A 177 1.24 6.30 -22.03
C LYS A 177 2.28 5.93 -20.98
N THR A 178 3.44 6.56 -21.13
CA THR A 178 4.49 6.55 -20.10
C THR A 178 4.41 7.83 -19.30
N TYR A 179 4.45 7.69 -17.99
CA TYR A 179 4.41 8.78 -17.05
C TYR A 179 5.73 8.86 -16.29
N GLU A 180 6.24 10.07 -16.12
CA GLU A 180 7.40 10.33 -15.29
C GLU A 180 6.97 10.66 -13.85
N THR A 181 7.63 10.04 -12.89
CA THR A 181 7.41 10.26 -11.46
C THR A 181 8.27 11.44 -10.94
N LEU A 182 8.04 11.91 -9.71
CA LEU A 182 8.89 12.94 -9.08
C LEU A 182 10.33 12.46 -8.87
N ASP A 183 10.59 11.15 -8.91
CA ASP A 183 11.95 10.58 -8.88
C ASP A 183 12.54 10.36 -10.29
N HIS A 184 11.92 10.91 -11.34
CA HIS A 184 12.34 10.71 -12.73
C HIS A 184 12.30 9.26 -13.23
N SER A 185 11.70 8.35 -12.45
CA SER A 185 11.42 6.98 -12.86
C SER A 185 10.20 6.96 -13.76
N SER A 186 10.23 6.13 -14.81
CA SER A 186 9.11 5.96 -15.73
C SER A 186 8.16 4.85 -15.27
N VAL A 187 6.86 5.11 -15.34
CA VAL A 187 5.79 4.14 -15.06
C VAL A 187 4.77 4.10 -16.18
N GLN A 188 4.18 2.93 -16.41
CA GLN A 188 3.12 2.69 -17.37
C GLN A 188 1.99 1.91 -16.71
N PHE A 189 0.76 2.12 -17.18
CA PHE A 189 -0.40 1.35 -16.75
C PHE A 189 -0.76 0.36 -17.86
N ALA A 190 -1.04 -0.88 -17.51
CA ALA A 190 -1.44 -1.92 -18.47
C ALA A 190 -2.60 -2.76 -17.94
N LEU A 191 -3.34 -3.41 -18.85
CA LEU A 191 -4.25 -4.48 -18.48
C LEU A 191 -3.49 -5.80 -18.35
N ARG A 192 -3.83 -6.57 -17.32
CA ARG A 192 -3.34 -7.91 -17.09
C ARG A 192 -4.50 -8.83 -16.79
N LYS A 193 -4.49 -10.00 -17.40
CA LYS A 193 -5.41 -11.07 -17.04
C LYS A 193 -4.91 -11.80 -15.79
N ASP A 194 -5.76 -11.89 -14.78
CA ASP A 194 -5.55 -12.71 -13.60
C ASP A 194 -5.65 -14.20 -14.00
N GLU A 195 -4.60 -14.98 -13.71
CA GLU A 195 -4.54 -16.40 -14.09
C GLU A 195 -5.59 -17.25 -13.35
N THR A 196 -5.98 -16.83 -12.15
CA THR A 196 -6.91 -17.58 -11.29
C THR A 196 -8.35 -17.23 -11.62
N THR A 197 -8.66 -15.94 -11.74
CA THR A 197 -10.05 -15.48 -11.95
C THR A 197 -10.41 -15.25 -13.42
N ASN A 198 -9.43 -15.22 -14.33
CA ASN A 198 -9.58 -14.79 -15.72
C ASN A 198 -10.07 -13.35 -15.90
N GLU A 199 -10.04 -12.52 -14.86
CA GLU A 199 -10.47 -11.12 -14.89
C GLU A 199 -9.33 -10.20 -15.32
N GLU A 200 -9.64 -9.11 -16.02
CA GLU A 200 -8.66 -8.08 -16.36
C GLU A 200 -8.51 -7.07 -15.22
N ARG A 201 -7.27 -6.95 -14.73
CA ARG A 201 -6.87 -6.01 -13.69
C ARG A 201 -5.91 -4.98 -14.26
N VAL A 202 -5.97 -3.76 -13.73
CA VAL A 202 -5.02 -2.72 -14.10
C VAL A 202 -3.76 -2.88 -13.26
N VAL A 203 -2.61 -2.90 -13.90
CA VAL A 203 -1.30 -3.01 -13.24
C VAL A 203 -0.38 -1.88 -13.64
N ILE A 204 0.57 -1.57 -12.76
CA ILE A 204 1.64 -0.59 -12.99
C ILE A 204 2.93 -1.33 -13.33
N ILE A 205 3.62 -0.86 -14.36
CA ILE A 205 4.91 -1.34 -14.84
C ILE A 205 5.92 -0.21 -14.63
N PRO A 206 7.14 -0.47 -14.09
CA PRO A 206 7.67 -1.77 -13.70
C PRO A 206 7.08 -2.32 -12.40
N GLY A 207 7.25 -3.62 -12.17
CA GLY A 207 6.84 -4.30 -10.93
C GLY A 207 5.51 -5.05 -11.00
N GLN A 208 4.70 -4.80 -12.03
CA GLN A 208 3.42 -5.49 -12.26
C GLN A 208 2.46 -5.34 -11.07
N ILE A 209 2.42 -4.14 -10.51
CA ILE A 209 1.74 -3.84 -9.25
C ILE A 209 0.25 -3.61 -9.53
N GLU A 210 -0.63 -4.34 -8.85
CA GLU A 210 -2.07 -4.19 -9.04
C GLU A 210 -2.59 -2.86 -8.49
N VAL A 211 -3.44 -2.20 -9.29
CA VAL A 211 -4.26 -1.07 -8.85
C VAL A 211 -5.57 -1.61 -8.30
N VAL A 212 -5.78 -1.46 -6.99
CA VAL A 212 -6.92 -2.05 -6.27
C VAL A 212 -8.07 -1.07 -6.04
N GLY A 213 -7.88 0.21 -6.34
CA GLY A 213 -8.93 1.21 -6.22
C GLY A 213 -8.45 2.62 -6.56
N MET A 214 -9.38 3.58 -6.56
CA MET A 214 -9.06 4.99 -6.78
C MET A 214 -9.90 5.92 -5.93
N SER A 215 -9.43 7.16 -5.80
CA SER A 215 -10.20 8.28 -5.27
C SER A 215 -9.81 9.57 -5.99
N GLN A 216 -10.80 10.38 -6.33
CA GLN A 216 -10.58 11.72 -6.85
C GLN A 216 -10.58 12.71 -5.69
N ALA A 217 -9.54 13.54 -5.62
CA ALA A 217 -9.42 14.66 -4.69
C ALA A 217 -9.69 15.98 -5.43
N SER A 218 -9.92 17.06 -4.69
CA SER A 218 -10.02 18.41 -5.29
C SER A 218 -8.71 18.92 -5.88
N ASN A 219 -7.57 18.38 -5.45
CA ASN A 219 -6.23 18.78 -5.87
C ASN A 219 -5.39 17.62 -6.42
N GLY A 220 -6.02 16.52 -6.88
CA GLY A 220 -5.30 15.39 -7.49
C GLY A 220 -6.08 14.09 -7.59
N MET A 221 -5.39 13.04 -8.01
CA MET A 221 -5.92 11.68 -8.11
C MET A 221 -5.13 10.73 -7.21
N ILE A 222 -5.81 9.75 -6.62
CA ILE A 222 -5.20 8.65 -5.86
C ILE A 222 -5.54 7.34 -6.55
N TYR A 223 -4.53 6.53 -6.85
CA TYR A 223 -4.66 5.11 -7.14
C TYR A 223 -4.07 4.32 -5.99
N TYR A 224 -4.88 3.46 -5.37
CA TYR A 224 -4.42 2.55 -4.33
C TYR A 224 -3.78 1.33 -4.98
N ILE A 225 -2.59 0.94 -4.51
CA ILE A 225 -1.80 -0.13 -5.13
C ILE A 225 -1.42 -1.22 -4.13
N ASP A 226 -1.48 -2.49 -4.54
CA ASP A 226 -1.06 -3.65 -3.74
C ASP A 226 0.38 -4.06 -4.10
N GLY A 227 1.30 -3.16 -3.79
CA GLY A 227 2.73 -3.30 -4.03
C GLY A 227 3.40 -1.95 -3.88
N THR A 228 4.71 -1.89 -4.12
CA THR A 228 5.48 -0.64 -4.01
C THR A 228 6.36 -0.48 -5.22
N LEU A 229 6.52 0.75 -5.70
CA LEU A 229 7.53 1.06 -6.69
C LEU A 229 8.92 0.92 -6.06
N ASN A 230 9.80 0.23 -6.76
CA ASN A 230 11.19 0.09 -6.37
C ASN A 230 11.99 1.24 -6.97
N VAL A 231 12.67 1.99 -6.10
CA VAL A 231 13.72 2.91 -6.53
C VAL A 231 15.00 2.10 -6.72
N GLY A 232 15.48 1.98 -7.97
CA GLY A 232 16.72 1.24 -8.24
C GLY A 232 17.90 1.86 -7.51
N SER A 233 18.90 1.07 -7.09
CA SER A 233 20.14 1.61 -6.51
C SER A 233 20.83 2.54 -7.51
N VAL A 234 21.13 3.79 -7.09
CA VAL A 234 22.00 4.70 -7.86
C VAL A 234 23.43 4.19 -7.79
#